data_AF-A0A497ALI1-F1
#
_entry.id   AF-A0A497ALI1-F1
#
_cell.length_a   1.000
_cell.length_b   1.000
_cell.length_c   1.000
_cell.angle_alpha   90.00
_cell.angle_beta   90.00
_cell.angle_gamma   90.00
#
_symmetry.space_group_name_H-M   'P 1'
#
loop_
_entity.id
_entity.type
_entity.pdbx_description
1 polymer ?
#
loop_
_entity_poly.entity_id
_entity_poly.type
_entity_poly.pdbx_seq_one_letter_code
_entity_poly.pdbx_strand_id
1 'polypeptide(L)'
;MKANTKSNKRTDPGRRLINLHSLRTRLLIAFVSLVLLTAVITSVSSTATSFRGGRDQIIAQLESVATLKESEINTWLDSLRAELNSTLAGTDTTQHAKMLLLEESPDQEDYQDAYGKLGGRFRQSVELTKLYEELFLMDLRGQVILSTDATQEGKIYAAETYFQRGLQAPYVQPPLYSPSLGRISVIVARPVTDERGQVLGVMAGRASMDKLNAVMNERAGLGETGETYLVGANKALLTQLRFAETGTSYARTEGINAAIDDHVNGSGLYDDYRGAPIVGAYRWLPELDVALLAEQNQSEAFRAIYLTMGVNLGITLLAVIVAVAVGLLVARNISDPLADLTAMATQFTAGDLTARARAISRNDEIGFLATAFNAMADRVSELLTGLQERGNELAARTREIEASQRVTFAASERTSPDQLLNLVVNLIRDQFHLYHVQIYVVDEEKQTAVLRQSTGYAGRRLLQRKHHIPLDQPALVTRAIHSGEPVLVADVNQAEDWLPNPLLPDTRS
;
A
#
# COMPACT_ATOMS: atom_id res chain seq x y z
N MET A 1 -44.81 -20.51 45.34
CA MET A 1 -44.24 -19.16 45.06
C MET A 1 -42.86 -19.37 44.44
N LYS A 2 -42.73 -19.29 43.11
CA LYS A 2 -42.36 -18.10 42.29
C LYS A 2 -40.97 -17.51 42.60
N ALA A 3 -40.04 -17.72 41.67
CA ALA A 3 -39.08 -16.77 41.04
C ALA A 3 -37.87 -17.60 40.56
N ASN A 4 -37.61 -17.91 39.28
CA ASN A 4 -37.59 -17.14 38.03
C ASN A 4 -36.67 -15.91 38.08
N THR A 5 -35.37 -16.13 37.94
CA THR A 5 -34.40 -15.11 37.53
C THR A 5 -33.81 -15.50 36.19
N LYS A 6 -34.34 -14.86 35.15
CA LYS A 6 -33.91 -14.96 33.76
C LYS A 6 -32.46 -14.52 33.60
N SER A 7 -31.68 -15.38 32.96
CA SER A 7 -30.42 -15.06 32.28
C SER A 7 -30.62 -13.89 31.31
N ASN A 8 -29.98 -12.76 31.58
CA ASN A 8 -29.90 -11.63 30.65
C ASN A 8 -28.56 -11.69 29.91
N LYS A 9 -28.47 -12.49 28.85
CA LYS A 9 -27.40 -12.37 27.85
C LYS A 9 -27.67 -11.10 27.05
N ARG A 10 -26.95 -10.03 27.38
CA ARG A 10 -26.80 -8.87 26.49
C ARG A 10 -26.14 -9.35 25.20
N THR A 11 -26.89 -9.39 24.11
CA THR A 11 -26.38 -9.44 22.75
C THR A 11 -25.80 -8.07 22.42
N ASP A 12 -24.47 -7.98 22.35
CA ASP A 12 -23.73 -6.79 21.94
C ASP A 12 -23.77 -6.68 20.39
N PRO A 13 -24.40 -5.64 19.80
CA PRO A 13 -24.50 -5.49 18.35
C PRO A 13 -23.37 -4.56 17.87
N GLY A 14 -22.17 -5.06 17.60
CA GLY A 14 -21.10 -4.10 17.27
C GLY A 14 -19.74 -4.57 16.78
N ARG A 15 -19.48 -5.85 16.56
CA ARG A 15 -18.21 -6.29 15.94
C ARG A 15 -18.48 -7.21 14.76
N ARG A 16 -18.76 -6.61 13.59
CA ARG A 16 -18.49 -7.28 12.30
C ARG A 16 -16.97 -7.42 12.19
N LEU A 17 -16.43 -8.51 12.74
CA LEU A 17 -15.07 -8.93 12.47
C LEU A 17 -14.92 -9.03 10.95
N ILE A 18 -13.97 -8.27 10.40
CA ILE A 18 -13.66 -8.30 8.98
C ILE A 18 -13.28 -9.73 8.64
N ASN A 19 -14.10 -10.42 7.83
CA ASN A 19 -13.82 -11.79 7.46
C ASN A 19 -12.69 -11.82 6.41
N LEU A 20 -11.44 -11.94 6.88
CA LEU A 20 -10.21 -11.96 6.10
C LEU A 20 -10.15 -13.08 5.04
N HIS A 21 -11.08 -14.04 5.10
CA HIS A 21 -11.17 -15.14 4.14
C HIS A 21 -12.04 -14.81 2.93
N SER A 22 -12.81 -13.72 2.95
CA SER A 22 -13.61 -13.33 1.78
C SER A 22 -12.72 -12.82 0.64
N LEU A 23 -13.06 -13.19 -0.60
CA LEU A 23 -12.36 -12.73 -1.82
C LEU A 23 -12.28 -11.19 -1.85
N ARG A 24 -13.37 -10.52 -1.45
CA ARG A 24 -13.46 -9.06 -1.32
C ARG A 24 -12.37 -8.49 -0.41
N THR A 25 -12.23 -9.01 0.80
CA THR A 25 -11.25 -8.50 1.76
C THR A 25 -9.82 -8.76 1.28
N ARG A 26 -9.56 -9.94 0.70
CA ARG A 26 -8.23 -10.27 0.17
C ARG A 26 -7.82 -9.36 -0.98
N LEU A 27 -8.73 -9.10 -1.94
CA LEU A 27 -8.45 -8.19 -3.05
C LEU A 27 -8.23 -6.76 -2.56
N LEU A 28 -9.07 -6.26 -1.66
CA LEU A 28 -8.91 -4.91 -1.11
C LEU A 28 -7.56 -4.77 -0.39
N ILE A 29 -7.21 -5.73 0.47
CA ILE A 29 -5.91 -5.75 1.15
C ILE A 29 -4.78 -5.80 0.13
N ALA A 30 -4.84 -6.66 -0.89
CA ALA A 30 -3.80 -6.77 -1.90
C ALA A 30 -3.59 -5.46 -2.67
N PHE A 31 -4.67 -4.81 -3.14
CA PHE A 31 -4.59 -3.53 -3.86
C PHE A 31 -4.06 -2.41 -2.98
N VAL A 32 -4.62 -2.25 -1.78
CA VAL A 32 -4.17 -1.20 -0.85
C VAL A 32 -2.73 -1.44 -0.41
N SER A 33 -2.34 -2.68 -0.13
CA SER A 33 -0.96 -3.00 0.26
C SER A 33 0.02 -2.74 -0.87
N LEU A 34 -0.33 -3.08 -2.12
CA LEU A 34 0.52 -2.83 -3.28
C LEU A 34 0.75 -1.33 -3.47
N VAL A 35 -0.32 -0.52 -3.44
CA VAL A 35 -0.21 0.94 -3.60
C VAL A 35 0.49 1.58 -2.42
N LEU A 36 0.21 1.12 -1.20
CA LEU A 36 0.88 1.62 0.00
C LEU A 36 2.37 1.30 -0.05
N LEU A 37 2.74 0.09 -0.45
CA LEU A 37 4.14 -0.33 -0.56
C LEU A 37 4.89 0.54 -1.58
N THR A 38 4.32 0.75 -2.77
CA THR A 38 4.96 1.60 -3.79
C THR A 38 5.03 3.05 -3.34
N ALA A 39 3.96 3.60 -2.76
CA ALA A 39 3.95 4.99 -2.28
C ALA A 39 4.94 5.21 -1.14
N VAL A 40 5.07 4.26 -0.20
CA VAL A 40 6.06 4.32 0.87
C VAL A 40 7.47 4.24 0.31
N ILE A 41 7.76 3.31 -0.62
CA ILE A 41 9.09 3.21 -1.24
C ILE A 41 9.44 4.52 -1.98
N THR A 42 8.53 5.05 -2.78
CA THR A 42 8.74 6.30 -3.51
C THR A 42 8.92 7.48 -2.56
N SER A 43 8.10 7.57 -1.50
CA SER A 43 8.17 8.64 -0.51
C SER A 43 9.48 8.59 0.29
N VAL A 44 9.88 7.41 0.78
CA VAL A 44 11.15 7.21 1.49
C VAL A 44 12.35 7.51 0.58
N SER A 45 12.33 6.99 -0.65
CA SER A 45 13.39 7.22 -1.64
C SER A 45 13.53 8.71 -1.96
N SER A 46 12.42 9.38 -2.30
CA SER A 46 12.40 10.82 -2.58
C SER A 46 12.85 11.65 -1.38
N THR A 47 12.44 11.28 -0.16
CA THR A 47 12.83 12.01 1.04
C THR A 47 14.32 11.85 1.31
N ALA A 48 14.85 10.63 1.16
CA ALA A 48 16.27 10.35 1.35
C ALA A 48 17.14 11.09 0.32
N THR A 49 16.72 11.15 -0.95
CA THR A 49 17.45 11.87 -1.99
C THR A 49 17.36 13.38 -1.80
N SER A 50 16.18 13.93 -1.49
CA SER A 50 16.00 15.36 -1.20
C SER A 50 16.80 15.81 0.01
N PHE A 51 16.86 14.99 1.07
CA PHE A 51 17.61 15.35 2.27
C PHE A 51 19.12 15.34 2.04
N ARG A 52 19.66 14.27 1.43
CA ARG A 52 21.09 14.17 1.12
C ARG A 52 21.51 15.25 0.13
N GLY A 53 20.82 15.35 -1.00
CA GLY A 53 21.15 16.34 -2.04
C GLY A 53 20.99 17.78 -1.55
N GLY A 54 19.90 18.10 -0.84
CA GLY A 54 19.66 19.44 -0.32
C GLY A 54 20.70 19.86 0.72
N ARG A 55 21.05 18.97 1.66
CA ARG A 55 22.10 19.24 2.65
C ARG A 55 23.45 19.48 2.00
N ASP A 56 23.89 18.58 1.12
CA ASP A 56 25.21 18.67 0.50
C ASP A 56 25.31 19.91 -0.41
N GLN A 57 24.21 20.29 -1.08
CA GLN A 57 24.15 21.52 -1.88
C GLN A 57 24.29 22.79 -1.03
N ILE A 58 23.63 22.86 0.13
CA ILE A 58 23.69 24.05 1.00
C ILE A 58 25.07 24.17 1.64
N ILE A 59 25.66 23.05 2.07
CA ILE A 59 27.04 23.02 2.57
C ILE A 59 28.00 23.52 1.47
N ALA A 60 27.91 22.97 0.25
CA ALA A 60 28.77 23.39 -0.85
C ALA A 60 28.60 24.88 -1.20
N GLN A 61 27.37 25.40 -1.10
CA GLN A 61 27.09 26.81 -1.30
C GLN A 61 27.75 27.67 -0.22
N LEU A 62 27.63 27.32 1.06
CA LEU A 62 28.26 28.05 2.16
C LEU A 62 29.79 27.96 2.12
N GLU A 63 30.35 26.81 1.77
CA GLU A 63 31.79 26.63 1.55
C GLU A 63 32.30 27.51 0.40
N SER A 64 31.51 27.62 -0.68
CA SER A 64 31.83 28.49 -1.81
C SER A 64 31.81 29.96 -1.40
N VAL A 65 30.81 30.38 -0.63
CA VAL A 65 30.74 31.75 -0.07
C VAL A 65 31.95 32.01 0.84
N ALA A 66 32.25 31.11 1.78
CA ALA A 66 33.40 31.26 2.66
C ALA A 66 34.73 31.33 1.90
N THR A 67 34.89 30.53 0.84
CA THR A 67 36.09 30.54 -0.02
C THR A 67 36.20 31.83 -0.82
N LEU A 68 35.09 32.34 -1.35
CA LEU A 68 35.06 33.64 -2.05
C LEU A 68 35.44 34.77 -1.09
N LYS A 69 34.88 34.77 0.12
CA LYS A 69 35.16 35.77 1.16
C LYS A 69 36.62 35.71 1.61
N GLU A 70 37.19 34.52 1.81
CA GLU A 70 38.63 34.36 2.06
C GLU A 70 39.46 34.99 0.93
N SER A 71 39.13 34.70 -0.33
CA SER A 71 39.84 35.27 -1.49
C SER A 71 39.77 36.80 -1.53
N GLU A 72 38.60 37.38 -1.24
CA GLU A 72 38.42 38.84 -1.16
C GLU A 72 39.19 39.47 0.00
N ILE A 73 39.24 38.81 1.15
CA ILE A 73 40.04 39.23 2.31
C ILE A 73 41.52 39.18 1.98
N ASN A 74 42.01 38.11 1.38
CA ASN A 74 43.41 37.99 0.96
C ASN A 74 43.76 39.05 -0.09
N THR A 75 42.88 39.29 -1.06
CA THR A 75 43.04 40.38 -2.05
C THR A 75 43.11 41.75 -1.38
N TRP A 76 42.32 41.98 -0.33
CA TRP A 76 42.38 43.20 0.45
C TRP A 76 43.71 43.33 1.22
N LEU A 77 44.21 42.26 1.84
CA LEU A 77 45.52 42.23 2.49
C LEU A 77 46.66 42.51 1.51
N ASP A 78 46.60 41.93 0.32
CA ASP A 78 47.58 42.16 -0.73
C ASP A 78 47.52 43.60 -1.26
N SER A 79 46.31 44.17 -1.37
CA SER A 79 46.13 45.59 -1.71
C SER A 79 46.80 46.50 -0.67
N LEU A 80 46.63 46.18 0.62
CA LEU A 80 47.27 46.92 1.70
C LEU A 80 48.80 46.88 1.59
N ARG A 81 49.37 45.68 1.44
CA ARG A 81 50.83 45.49 1.29
C ARG A 81 51.37 46.21 0.06
N ALA A 82 50.68 46.06 -1.08
CA ALA A 82 51.05 46.69 -2.33
C ALA A 82 51.06 48.22 -2.22
N GLU A 83 50.11 48.80 -1.47
CA GLU A 83 50.03 50.24 -1.28
C GLU A 83 51.11 50.82 -0.37
N LEU A 84 51.51 50.11 0.71
CA LEU A 84 52.70 50.51 1.46
C LEU A 84 53.97 50.38 0.63
N ASN A 85 54.00 49.40 -0.29
CA ASN A 85 55.11 49.22 -1.21
C ASN A 85 55.20 50.36 -2.23
N SER A 86 54.09 50.75 -2.84
CA SER A 86 54.01 51.86 -3.80
C SER A 86 54.26 53.22 -3.15
N THR A 87 53.83 53.41 -1.90
CA THR A 87 53.95 54.69 -1.19
C THR A 87 55.42 55.06 -0.94
N LEU A 88 56.30 54.09 -0.68
CA LEU A 88 57.75 54.32 -0.58
C LEU A 88 58.51 54.01 -1.88
N ALA A 89 57.82 53.79 -3.00
CA ALA A 89 58.50 53.53 -4.27
C ALA A 89 59.12 54.82 -4.84
N GLY A 90 60.33 54.69 -5.39
CA GLY A 90 61.09 55.76 -6.03
C GLY A 90 62.26 56.26 -5.18
N THR A 91 63.39 56.50 -5.83
CA THR A 91 64.65 56.88 -5.17
C THR A 91 64.49 58.12 -4.30
N ASP A 92 63.80 59.15 -4.80
CA ASP A 92 63.59 60.40 -4.06
C ASP A 92 62.80 60.18 -2.76
N THR A 93 61.77 59.34 -2.79
CA THR A 93 60.95 59.02 -1.61
C THR A 93 61.76 58.31 -0.53
N THR A 94 62.61 57.35 -0.93
CA THR A 94 63.50 56.65 -0.01
C THR A 94 64.55 57.60 0.58
N GLN A 95 65.06 58.56 -0.19
CA GLN A 95 65.99 59.57 0.33
C GLN A 95 65.30 60.51 1.34
N HIS A 96 64.08 60.99 1.07
CA HIS A 96 63.32 61.77 2.05
C HIS A 96 63.04 60.96 3.32
N ALA A 97 62.64 59.68 3.20
CA ALA A 97 62.44 58.81 4.35
C ALA A 97 63.74 58.61 5.15
N LYS A 98 64.87 58.40 4.47
CA LYS A 98 66.19 58.27 5.10
C LYS A 98 66.59 59.54 5.87
N MET A 99 66.34 60.72 5.28
CA MET A 99 66.61 62.02 5.91
C MET A 99 65.83 62.16 7.22
N LEU A 100 64.53 61.88 7.20
CA LEU A 100 63.69 61.95 8.41
C LEU A 100 64.08 60.91 9.47
N LEU A 101 64.55 59.73 9.07
CA LEU A 101 64.88 58.63 9.98
C LEU A 101 66.28 58.73 10.62
N LEU A 102 67.21 59.44 9.99
CA LEU A 102 68.61 59.52 10.44
C LEU A 102 69.01 60.90 10.99
N GLU A 103 68.29 61.96 10.64
CA GLU A 103 68.69 63.34 10.93
C GLU A 103 67.84 63.93 12.07
N GLU A 104 68.47 64.22 13.21
CA GLU A 104 67.77 64.60 14.46
C GLU A 104 67.40 66.09 14.55
N SER A 105 67.50 66.88 13.48
CA SER A 105 67.32 68.34 13.53
C SER A 105 66.11 68.82 12.70
N PRO A 106 64.91 68.91 13.30
CA PRO A 106 63.71 69.43 12.66
C PRO A 106 63.84 70.87 12.12
N ASP A 107 64.81 71.64 12.60
CA ASP A 107 65.01 73.04 12.23
C ASP A 107 65.79 73.23 10.90
N GLN A 108 66.28 72.14 10.28
CA GLN A 108 66.98 72.21 9.00
C GLN A 108 65.99 72.29 7.82
N GLU A 109 66.33 73.12 6.82
CA GLU A 109 65.51 73.35 5.63
C GLU A 109 65.26 72.04 4.85
N ASP A 110 66.30 71.21 4.71
CA ASP A 110 66.22 69.91 4.02
C ASP A 110 65.25 68.94 4.74
N TYR A 111 65.27 68.91 6.08
CA TYR A 111 64.34 68.10 6.88
C TYR A 111 62.89 68.54 6.66
N GLN A 112 62.62 69.84 6.67
CA GLN A 112 61.27 70.39 6.46
C GLN A 112 60.75 70.11 5.04
N ASP A 113 61.62 70.18 4.03
CA ASP A 113 61.28 69.82 2.65
C ASP A 113 60.97 68.32 2.52
N ALA A 114 61.81 67.44 3.09
CA ALA A 114 61.58 66.00 3.13
C ALA A 114 60.27 65.65 3.86
N TYR A 115 60.00 66.30 4.99
CA TYR A 115 58.76 66.14 5.75
C TYR A 115 57.54 66.55 4.93
N GLY A 116 57.58 67.72 4.29
CA GLY A 116 56.50 68.22 3.45
C GLY A 116 56.19 67.31 2.25
N LYS A 117 57.24 66.83 1.55
CA LYS A 117 57.11 65.95 0.38
C LYS A 117 56.61 64.56 0.76
N LEU A 118 57.21 63.92 1.77
CA LEU A 118 56.81 62.58 2.18
C LEU A 118 55.42 62.59 2.84
N GLY A 119 55.14 63.57 3.70
CA GLY A 119 53.83 63.77 4.31
C GLY A 119 52.73 64.10 3.29
N GLY A 120 53.06 64.87 2.25
CA GLY A 120 52.17 65.10 1.11
C GLY A 120 51.82 63.79 0.39
N ARG A 121 52.82 62.95 0.13
CA ARG A 121 52.63 61.64 -0.51
C ARG A 121 51.81 60.68 0.34
N PHE A 122 52.04 60.63 1.65
CA PHE A 122 51.25 59.79 2.56
C PHE A 122 49.79 60.23 2.59
N ARG A 123 49.51 61.54 2.72
CA ARG A 123 48.14 62.09 2.66
C ARG A 123 47.47 61.77 1.33
N GLN A 124 48.19 61.94 0.22
CA GLN A 124 47.68 61.60 -1.10
C GLN A 124 47.33 60.11 -1.23
N SER A 125 48.17 59.21 -0.72
CA SER A 125 47.91 57.77 -0.70
C SER A 125 46.65 57.43 0.11
N VAL A 126 46.52 57.98 1.32
CA VAL A 126 45.34 57.81 2.18
C VAL A 126 44.06 58.31 1.50
N GLU A 127 44.09 59.52 0.93
CA GLU A 127 42.91 60.14 0.31
C GLU A 127 42.47 59.46 -0.99
N LEU A 128 43.42 59.07 -1.86
CA LEU A 128 43.11 58.48 -3.17
C LEU A 128 42.70 57.01 -3.06
N THR A 129 43.42 56.22 -2.27
CA THR A 129 43.18 54.77 -2.21
C THR A 129 42.13 54.40 -1.19
N LYS A 130 41.99 55.19 -0.11
CA LYS A 130 41.13 54.92 1.05
C LYS A 130 41.37 53.54 1.69
N LEU A 131 42.53 52.92 1.42
CA LEU A 131 42.91 51.64 1.99
C LEU A 131 43.37 51.78 3.45
N TYR A 132 43.90 52.95 3.80
CA TYR A 132 44.40 53.28 5.13
C TYR A 132 43.62 54.44 5.72
N GLU A 133 43.37 54.40 7.03
CA GLU A 133 42.88 55.55 7.81
C GLU A 133 44.03 56.51 8.12
N GLU A 134 45.22 55.95 8.38
CA GLU A 134 46.45 56.68 8.60
C GLU A 134 47.66 55.89 8.12
N LEU A 135 48.68 56.62 7.68
CA LEU A 135 50.03 56.14 7.43
C LEU A 135 51.00 56.87 8.35
N PHE A 136 51.99 56.14 8.87
CA PHE A 136 53.01 56.69 9.76
C PHE A 136 54.37 56.02 9.58
N LEU A 137 55.42 56.78 9.87
CA LEU A 137 56.82 56.40 9.75
C LEU A 137 57.46 56.44 11.13
N MET A 138 58.16 55.38 11.50
CA MET A 138 58.83 55.23 12.79
C MET A 138 60.32 55.01 12.64
N ASP A 139 61.10 55.60 13.54
CA ASP A 139 62.55 55.36 13.67
C ASP A 139 62.87 53.98 14.27
N LEU A 140 64.17 53.64 14.38
CA LEU A 140 64.62 52.39 14.98
C LEU A 140 64.30 52.27 16.48
N ARG A 141 63.94 53.37 17.15
CA ARG A 141 63.48 53.40 18.55
C ARG A 141 61.97 53.23 18.65
N GLY A 142 61.26 53.14 17.52
CA GLY A 142 59.80 53.04 17.46
C GLY A 142 59.08 54.37 17.69
N GLN A 143 59.79 55.50 17.63
CA GLN A 143 59.18 56.82 17.72
C GLN A 143 58.56 57.20 16.37
N VAL A 144 57.32 57.66 16.36
CA VAL A 144 56.65 58.17 15.15
C VAL A 144 57.25 59.53 14.77
N ILE A 145 57.89 59.60 13.61
CA ILE A 145 58.55 60.81 13.10
C ILE A 145 57.65 61.59 12.12
N LEU A 146 56.83 60.87 11.35
CA LEU A 146 55.88 61.45 10.41
C LEU A 146 54.58 60.65 10.45
N SER A 147 53.44 61.33 10.51
CA SER A 147 52.13 60.70 10.45
C SER A 147 51.13 61.55 9.67
N THR A 148 50.20 60.89 8.98
CA THR A 148 49.00 61.56 8.44
C THR A 148 48.04 62.03 9.54
N ASP A 149 48.10 61.41 10.72
CA ASP A 149 47.48 61.88 11.95
C ASP A 149 48.56 62.48 12.85
N ALA A 150 48.63 63.82 12.89
CA ALA A 150 49.61 64.56 13.68
C ALA A 150 49.54 64.25 15.18
N THR A 151 48.43 63.71 15.69
CA THR A 151 48.33 63.31 17.12
C THR A 151 49.16 62.07 17.44
N GLN A 152 49.66 61.34 16.43
CA GLN A 152 50.53 60.18 16.62
C GLN A 152 52.02 60.55 16.71
N GLU A 153 52.41 61.72 16.22
CA GLU A 153 53.81 62.11 16.13
C GLU A 153 54.45 62.23 17.52
N GLY A 154 55.69 61.75 17.63
CA GLY A 154 56.44 61.69 18.89
C GLY A 154 56.07 60.53 19.83
N LYS A 155 54.95 59.81 19.61
CA LYS A 155 54.61 58.61 20.38
C LYS A 155 55.58 57.47 20.07
N ILE A 156 55.78 56.58 21.04
CA ILE A 156 56.72 55.45 20.94
C ILE A 156 55.94 54.13 20.95
N TYR A 157 56.14 53.33 19.91
CA TYR A 157 55.50 52.02 19.69
C TYR A 157 56.49 50.86 19.64
N ALA A 158 57.66 51.00 20.26
CA ALA A 158 58.72 49.97 20.28
C ALA A 158 58.27 48.59 20.80
N ALA A 159 57.27 48.57 21.69
CA ALA A 159 56.73 47.35 22.28
C ALA A 159 55.67 46.66 21.40
N GLU A 160 55.17 47.33 20.37
CA GLU A 160 54.11 46.79 19.52
C GLU A 160 54.64 45.72 18.56
N THR A 161 53.86 44.66 18.38
CA THR A 161 54.24 43.52 17.53
C THR A 161 54.45 43.95 16.08
N TYR A 162 53.61 44.85 15.55
CA TYR A 162 53.75 45.36 14.18
C TYR A 162 55.07 46.08 13.96
N PHE A 163 55.62 46.74 14.99
CA PHE A 163 56.91 47.40 14.89
C PHE A 163 58.05 46.38 14.91
N GLN A 164 58.08 45.48 15.90
CA GLN A 164 59.14 44.50 16.06
C GLN A 164 59.25 43.54 14.86
N ARG A 165 58.11 43.08 14.34
CA ARG A 165 58.04 42.24 13.15
C ARG A 165 58.26 43.05 11.87
N GLY A 166 57.73 44.26 11.81
CA GLY A 166 57.88 45.20 10.70
C GLY A 166 59.32 45.64 10.44
N LEU A 167 60.20 45.62 11.45
CA LEU A 167 61.64 45.83 11.27
C LEU A 167 62.31 44.70 10.46
N GLN A 168 61.75 43.49 10.48
CA GLN A 168 62.36 42.31 9.86
C GLN A 168 61.83 42.07 8.44
N ALA A 169 60.51 42.19 8.26
CA ALA A 169 59.84 41.90 7.01
C ALA A 169 58.45 42.58 6.96
N PRO A 170 57.81 42.69 5.79
CA PRO A 170 56.40 43.04 5.70
C PRO A 170 55.56 42.14 6.62
N TYR A 171 54.74 42.76 7.46
CA TYR A 171 53.98 42.07 8.49
C TYR A 171 52.57 42.68 8.61
N VAL A 172 51.58 41.81 8.73
CA VAL A 172 50.20 42.18 9.04
C VAL A 172 49.96 41.80 10.48
N GLN A 173 49.66 42.77 11.33
CA GLN A 173 49.23 42.48 12.69
C GLN A 173 47.78 42.02 12.67
N PRO A 174 47.48 40.84 13.26
CA PRO A 174 46.12 40.39 13.50
C PRO A 174 45.19 41.47 14.08
N PRO A 175 43.90 41.44 13.76
CA PRO A 175 42.94 42.41 14.25
C PRO A 175 42.93 42.45 15.79
N LEU A 176 43.32 43.59 16.36
CA LEU A 176 43.38 43.80 17.80
C LEU A 176 42.56 45.03 18.19
N TYR A 177 41.94 44.99 19.37
CA TYR A 177 41.28 46.15 19.93
C TYR A 177 42.30 47.25 20.25
N SER A 178 42.14 48.43 19.65
CA SER A 178 42.95 49.60 19.92
C SER A 178 42.30 50.44 21.02
N PRO A 179 42.87 50.52 22.24
CA PRO A 179 42.27 51.28 23.34
C PRO A 179 42.17 52.78 23.05
N SER A 180 43.09 53.32 22.24
CA SER A 180 43.11 54.74 21.87
C SER A 180 41.97 55.12 20.92
N LEU A 181 41.46 54.16 20.13
CA LEU A 181 40.39 54.39 19.15
C LEU A 181 39.04 53.81 19.57
N GLY A 182 39.03 52.97 20.60
CA GLY A 182 37.84 52.29 21.08
C GLY A 182 37.28 51.23 20.10
N ARG A 183 38.08 50.76 19.13
CA ARG A 183 37.64 49.82 18.09
C ARG A 183 38.78 48.89 17.62
N ILE A 184 38.41 47.83 16.91
CA ILE A 184 39.35 46.86 16.32
C ILE A 184 40.01 47.46 15.08
N SER A 185 41.32 47.25 14.94
CA SER A 185 42.08 47.74 13.79
C SER A 185 43.09 46.70 13.31
N VAL A 186 43.35 46.70 12.00
CA VAL A 186 44.45 45.94 11.38
C VAL A 186 45.56 46.93 11.03
N ILE A 187 46.80 46.59 11.40
CA ILE A 187 47.97 47.40 11.07
C ILE A 187 48.87 46.57 10.16
N VAL A 188 49.26 47.15 9.04
CA VAL A 188 50.26 46.58 8.15
C VAL A 188 51.53 47.39 8.29
N ALA A 189 52.66 46.71 8.47
CA ALA A 189 53.96 47.32 8.66
C ALA A 189 54.97 46.74 7.67
N ARG A 190 55.96 47.54 7.29
CA ARG A 190 57.07 47.11 6.45
C ARG A 190 58.36 47.83 6.85
N PRO A 191 59.53 47.19 6.64
CA PRO A 191 60.80 47.83 6.90
C PRO A 191 61.05 48.89 5.81
N VAL A 192 61.59 50.02 6.25
CA VAL A 192 62.18 51.03 5.36
C VAL A 192 63.67 50.75 5.31
N THR A 193 64.19 50.41 4.14
CA THR A 193 65.60 50.06 3.95
C THR A 193 66.30 51.05 3.04
N ASP A 194 67.61 51.22 3.25
CA ASP A 194 68.46 51.95 2.30
C ASP A 194 68.80 51.11 1.06
N GLU A 195 69.59 51.68 0.15
CA GLU A 195 70.06 51.02 -1.08
C GLU A 195 70.95 49.79 -0.83
N ARG A 196 71.50 49.65 0.39
CA ARG A 196 72.33 48.52 0.82
C ARG A 196 71.53 47.44 1.57
N GLY A 197 70.22 47.65 1.75
CA GLY A 197 69.34 46.76 2.50
C GLY A 197 69.40 46.94 4.02
N GLN A 198 70.07 47.99 4.52
CA GLN A 198 70.07 48.32 5.95
C GLN A 198 68.72 48.91 6.35
N VAL A 199 68.11 48.36 7.41
CA VAL A 199 66.84 48.87 7.95
C VAL A 199 67.08 50.21 8.65
N LEU A 200 66.33 51.23 8.24
CA LEU A 200 66.38 52.60 8.76
C LEU A 200 65.22 52.89 9.72
N GLY A 201 64.12 52.13 9.60
CA GLY A 201 62.89 52.35 10.35
C GLY A 201 61.75 51.47 9.84
N VAL A 202 60.53 51.78 10.26
CA VAL A 202 59.32 51.05 9.87
C VAL A 202 58.28 52.03 9.36
N MET A 203 57.71 51.73 8.19
CA MET A 203 56.47 52.36 7.76
C MET A 203 55.32 51.45 8.11
N ALA A 204 54.29 52.00 8.75
CA ALA A 204 53.08 51.29 9.07
C ALA A 204 51.86 52.07 8.64
N GLY A 205 50.76 51.35 8.42
CA GLY A 205 49.48 51.91 8.07
C GLY A 205 48.37 51.20 8.82
N ARG A 206 47.44 51.97 9.37
CA ARG A 206 46.20 51.45 9.93
C ARG A 206 45.18 51.26 8.82
N ALA A 207 44.84 50.02 8.52
CA ALA A 207 43.93 49.71 7.44
C ALA A 207 42.52 50.26 7.73
N SER A 208 41.86 50.80 6.71
CA SER A 208 40.43 51.09 6.77
C SER A 208 39.65 49.77 6.77
N MET A 209 38.71 49.66 7.72
CA MET A 209 37.83 48.50 7.82
C MET A 209 36.66 48.56 6.84
N ASP A 210 36.50 49.64 6.06
CA ASP A 210 35.34 49.83 5.18
C ASP A 210 35.24 48.74 4.11
N LYS A 211 36.36 48.41 3.46
CA LYS A 211 36.40 47.38 2.41
C LYS A 211 36.16 45.99 3.00
N LEU A 212 36.76 45.69 4.14
CA LEU A 212 36.55 44.42 4.85
C LEU A 212 35.07 44.28 5.28
N ASN A 213 34.50 45.34 5.87
CA ASN A 213 33.09 45.36 6.25
C ASN A 213 32.16 45.23 5.04
N ALA A 214 32.49 45.84 3.90
CA ALA A 214 31.71 45.69 2.67
C ALA A 214 31.74 44.25 2.14
N VAL A 215 32.92 43.62 2.13
CA VAL A 215 33.10 42.19 1.80
C VAL A 215 32.24 41.33 2.73
N MET A 216 32.30 41.56 4.03
CA MET A 216 31.56 40.76 5.02
C MET A 216 30.04 41.02 5.02
N ASN A 217 29.59 42.18 4.54
CA ASN A 217 28.18 42.53 4.45
C ASN A 217 27.51 42.08 3.14
N GLU A 218 28.26 41.59 2.16
CA GLU A 218 27.70 41.10 0.91
C GLU A 218 26.93 39.80 1.12
N ARG A 219 25.70 39.76 0.58
CA ARG A 219 24.70 38.72 0.92
C ARG A 219 24.42 37.74 -0.21
N ALA A 220 25.11 37.89 -1.33
CA ALA A 220 24.89 37.03 -2.49
C ALA A 220 25.14 35.57 -2.11
N GLY A 221 24.14 34.71 -2.31
CA GLY A 221 24.25 33.29 -2.00
C GLY A 221 24.06 32.90 -0.53
N LEU A 222 23.67 33.81 0.37
CA LEU A 222 23.44 33.50 1.79
C LEU A 222 21.96 33.31 2.17
N GLY A 223 21.03 33.66 1.28
CA GLY A 223 19.59 33.62 1.59
C GLY A 223 19.17 34.72 2.58
N GLU A 224 18.01 34.55 3.20
CA GLU A 224 17.39 35.54 4.08
C GLU A 224 18.01 35.54 5.48
N THR A 225 18.33 34.35 5.99
CA THR A 225 18.86 34.12 7.34
C THR A 225 20.38 33.94 7.36
N GLY A 226 21.03 33.90 6.20
CA GLY A 226 22.46 33.71 6.18
C GLY A 226 23.24 34.93 6.65
N GLU A 227 24.36 34.65 7.31
CA GLU A 227 25.29 35.67 7.78
C GLU A 227 26.74 35.19 7.67
N THR A 228 27.65 36.16 7.54
CA THR A 228 29.08 35.91 7.56
C THR A 228 29.73 36.83 8.58
N TYR A 229 30.68 36.30 9.35
CA TYR A 229 31.37 37.08 10.36
C TYR A 229 32.78 36.56 10.64
N LEU A 230 33.61 37.42 11.21
CA LEU A 230 34.99 37.14 11.59
C LEU A 230 35.13 37.11 13.12
N VAL A 231 35.86 36.11 13.61
CA VAL A 231 36.17 35.92 15.03
C VAL A 231 37.67 35.79 15.20
N GLY A 232 38.29 36.62 16.03
CA GLY A 232 39.72 36.55 16.32
C GLY A 232 40.07 35.36 17.21
N ALA A 233 41.35 34.99 17.28
CA ALA A 233 41.84 33.86 18.09
C ALA A 233 41.44 33.92 19.58
N ASN A 234 41.21 35.12 20.14
CA ASN A 234 40.67 35.31 21.49
C ASN A 234 39.14 35.11 21.60
N LYS A 235 38.49 34.59 20.55
CA LYS A 235 37.04 34.42 20.40
C LYS A 235 36.25 35.73 20.35
N ALA A 236 36.92 36.88 20.20
CA ALA A 236 36.27 38.18 20.07
C ALA A 236 35.76 38.40 18.65
N LEU A 237 34.59 39.03 18.54
CA LEU A 237 33.99 39.37 17.26
C LEU A 237 34.70 40.56 16.64
N LEU A 238 35.10 40.41 15.38
CA LEU A 238 35.78 41.46 14.62
C LEU A 238 34.84 42.24 13.71
N THR A 239 33.77 41.59 13.27
CA THR A 239 32.71 42.17 12.44
C THR A 239 31.40 42.15 13.19
N GLN A 240 30.48 43.04 12.80
CA GLN A 240 29.14 43.06 13.39
C GLN A 240 28.37 41.80 12.99
N LEU A 241 27.75 41.16 13.98
CA LEU A 241 26.80 40.07 13.77
C LEU A 241 25.47 40.64 13.27
N ARG A 242 24.81 39.92 12.35
CA ARG A 242 23.57 40.40 11.72
C ARG A 242 22.39 40.34 12.66
N PHE A 243 22.37 39.34 13.55
CA PHE A 243 21.22 39.02 14.40
C PHE A 243 21.53 38.99 15.89
N ALA A 244 22.73 39.42 16.31
CA ALA A 244 23.06 39.50 17.73
C ALA A 244 22.43 40.73 18.39
N GLU A 245 22.19 40.61 19.70
CA GLU A 245 21.86 41.77 20.52
C GLU A 245 23.05 42.73 20.60
N THR A 246 22.75 44.02 20.76
CA THR A 246 23.78 45.06 20.88
C THR A 246 24.68 44.78 22.09
N GLY A 247 25.98 44.63 21.87
CA GLY A 247 26.96 44.35 22.94
C GLY A 247 27.56 42.96 22.94
N THR A 248 27.13 42.04 22.06
CA THR A 248 27.82 40.75 21.88
C THR A 248 29.23 41.00 21.35
N SER A 249 30.23 40.76 22.21
CA SER A 249 31.67 40.94 21.86
C SER A 249 32.41 39.62 21.67
N TYR A 250 31.82 38.50 22.06
CA TYR A 250 32.42 37.16 21.96
C TYR A 250 31.39 36.16 21.46
N ALA A 251 31.85 35.22 20.64
CA ALA A 251 31.03 34.11 20.16
C ALA A 251 31.79 32.79 20.36
N ARG A 252 31.06 31.74 20.72
CA ARG A 252 31.59 30.38 20.86
C ARG A 252 30.60 29.41 20.24
N THR A 253 31.04 28.73 19.21
CA THR A 253 30.28 27.69 18.50
C THR A 253 31.24 26.55 18.18
N GLU A 254 30.70 25.41 17.75
CA GLU A 254 31.52 24.29 17.29
C GLU A 254 32.44 24.71 16.14
N GLY A 255 31.91 25.44 15.15
CA GLY A 255 32.69 25.96 14.01
C GLY A 255 33.79 26.93 14.42
N ILE A 256 33.53 27.83 15.38
CA ILE A 256 34.55 28.76 15.91
C ILE A 256 35.66 28.01 16.65
N ASN A 257 35.31 26.96 17.38
CA ASN A 257 36.31 26.16 18.11
C ASN A 257 37.16 25.34 17.16
N ALA A 258 36.55 24.66 16.18
CA ALA A 258 37.30 23.93 15.17
C ALA A 258 38.23 24.84 14.36
N ALA A 259 37.75 26.02 13.93
CA ALA A 259 38.57 26.94 13.14
C ALA A 259 39.74 27.53 13.92
N ILE A 260 39.55 27.92 15.20
CA ILE A 260 40.58 28.63 15.98
C ILE A 260 41.48 27.67 16.75
N ASP A 261 40.91 26.65 17.39
CA ASP A 261 41.65 25.80 18.33
C ASP A 261 42.40 24.71 17.55
N ASP A 262 41.76 24.15 16.52
CA ASP A 262 42.32 23.08 15.69
C ASP A 262 42.95 23.59 14.38
N HIS A 263 42.75 24.88 14.03
CA HIS A 263 43.23 25.50 12.79
C HIS A 263 42.76 24.78 11.52
N VAL A 264 41.53 24.25 11.52
CA VAL A 264 40.96 23.50 10.39
C VAL A 264 39.82 24.23 9.70
N ASN A 265 39.66 23.94 8.42
CA ASN A 265 38.49 24.33 7.65
C ASN A 265 37.46 23.20 7.69
N GLY A 266 36.18 23.55 7.70
CA GLY A 266 35.14 22.55 7.72
C GLY A 266 33.75 23.11 7.55
N SER A 267 32.78 22.22 7.63
CA SER A 267 31.37 22.54 7.51
C SER A 267 30.55 21.53 8.28
N GLY A 268 29.33 21.90 8.66
CA GLY A 268 28.48 21.02 9.45
C GLY A 268 27.17 21.64 9.87
N LEU A 269 26.43 20.87 10.65
CA LEU A 269 25.23 21.30 11.33
C LEU A 269 25.57 21.42 12.81
N TYR A 270 25.39 22.61 13.36
CA TYR A 270 25.66 22.92 14.76
C TYR A 270 24.78 24.09 15.18
N ASP A 271 24.83 24.44 16.46
CA ASP A 271 24.11 25.60 16.98
C ASP A 271 24.97 26.86 16.89
N ASP A 272 24.37 27.97 16.47
CA ASP A 272 25.03 29.26 16.40
C ASP A 272 25.25 29.88 17.80
N TYR A 273 25.79 31.10 17.84
CA TYR A 273 26.03 31.85 19.07
C TYR A 273 24.74 32.20 19.85
N ARG A 274 23.56 32.02 19.25
CA ARG A 274 22.22 32.21 19.86
C ARG A 274 21.62 30.87 20.32
N GLY A 275 22.27 29.74 20.05
CA GLY A 275 21.74 28.41 20.29
C GLY A 275 20.70 27.97 19.24
N ALA A 276 20.64 28.63 18.08
CA ALA A 276 19.75 28.27 16.99
C ALA A 276 20.44 27.25 16.06
N PRO A 277 19.72 26.22 15.57
CA PRO A 277 20.28 25.21 14.69
C PRO A 277 20.58 25.81 13.31
N ILE A 278 21.85 25.79 12.91
CA ILE A 278 22.34 26.33 11.64
C ILE A 278 23.04 25.25 10.80
N VAL A 279 23.21 25.55 9.51
CA VAL A 279 24.21 24.92 8.65
C VAL A 279 25.32 25.95 8.49
N GLY A 280 26.56 25.57 8.76
CA GLY A 280 27.68 26.50 8.77
C GLY A 280 28.90 25.93 8.06
N ALA A 281 29.63 26.80 7.37
CA ALA A 281 30.97 26.58 6.88
C ALA A 281 31.93 27.52 7.60
N TYR A 282 33.09 27.01 7.99
CA TYR A 282 34.09 27.76 8.73
C TYR A 282 35.48 27.57 8.12
N ARG A 283 36.29 28.62 8.18
CA ARG A 283 37.65 28.63 7.64
C ARG A 283 38.61 29.34 8.58
N TRP A 284 39.78 28.76 8.76
CA TRP A 284 40.90 29.40 9.44
C TRP A 284 41.68 30.28 8.47
N LEU A 285 41.84 31.57 8.82
CA LEU A 285 42.62 32.53 8.05
C LEU A 285 43.95 32.83 8.77
N PRO A 286 45.05 32.14 8.42
CA PRO A 286 46.29 32.18 9.20
C PRO A 286 46.98 33.54 9.19
N GLU A 287 46.82 34.35 8.13
CA GLU A 287 47.46 35.67 8.06
C GLU A 287 46.87 36.69 9.03
N LEU A 288 45.60 36.52 9.38
CA LEU A 288 44.88 37.42 10.28
C LEU A 288 44.67 36.83 11.68
N ASP A 289 44.94 35.53 11.88
CA ASP A 289 44.67 34.82 13.14
C ASP A 289 43.16 34.84 13.49
N VAL A 290 42.32 34.61 12.47
CA VAL A 290 40.85 34.69 12.58
C VAL A 290 40.14 33.49 11.97
N ALA A 291 38.99 33.15 12.55
CA ALA A 291 38.00 32.30 11.92
C ALA A 291 37.02 33.12 11.10
N LEU A 292 36.76 32.67 9.88
CA LEU A 292 35.70 33.14 9.00
C LEU A 292 34.54 32.15 9.04
N LEU A 293 33.36 32.63 9.41
CA LEU A 293 32.14 31.83 9.48
C LEU A 293 31.17 32.28 8.38
N ALA A 294 30.52 31.32 7.74
CA ALA A 294 29.39 31.50 6.86
C ALA A 294 28.27 30.56 7.30
N GLU A 295 27.17 31.11 7.81
CA GLU A 295 26.12 30.35 8.49
C GLU A 295 24.76 30.67 7.88
N GLN A 296 23.83 29.71 7.92
CA GLN A 296 22.43 29.86 7.53
C GLN A 296 21.52 29.04 8.44
N ASN A 297 20.35 29.55 8.82
CA ASN A 297 19.42 28.81 9.68
C ASN A 297 18.91 27.53 9.01
N GLN A 298 18.88 26.42 9.74
CA GLN A 298 18.38 25.14 9.22
C GLN A 298 16.92 25.23 8.76
N SER A 299 16.11 26.07 9.39
CA SER A 299 14.71 26.27 9.02
C SER A 299 14.55 26.89 7.63
N GLU A 300 15.49 27.75 7.21
CA GLU A 300 15.50 28.28 5.84
C GLU A 300 16.15 27.30 4.89
N ALA A 301 17.34 26.82 5.25
CA ALA A 301 18.15 25.86 4.50
C ALA A 301 17.27 24.67 4.04
N PHE A 302 16.51 24.08 4.95
CA PHE A 302 15.69 22.90 4.67
C PHE A 302 14.22 23.22 4.35
N ARG A 303 13.85 24.50 4.17
CA ARG A 303 12.46 24.90 3.86
C ARG A 303 11.92 24.20 2.62
N ALA A 304 12.72 24.16 1.55
CA ALA A 304 12.34 23.49 0.30
C ALA A 304 12.15 21.97 0.48
N ILE A 305 12.94 21.36 1.36
CA ILE A 305 12.86 19.93 1.69
C ILE A 305 11.55 19.65 2.43
N TYR A 306 11.20 20.46 3.43
CA TYR A 306 9.93 20.30 4.17
C TYR A 306 8.70 20.49 3.28
N LEU A 307 8.73 21.45 2.35
CA LEU A 307 7.65 21.62 1.36
C LEU A 307 7.50 20.39 0.47
N THR A 308 8.62 19.86 -0.04
CA THR A 308 8.62 18.64 -0.87
C THR A 308 8.10 17.43 -0.10
N MET A 309 8.47 17.27 1.18
CA MET A 309 7.93 16.23 2.05
C MET A 309 6.41 16.37 2.22
N GLY A 310 5.91 17.59 2.41
CA GLY A 310 4.47 17.85 2.54
C GLY A 310 3.69 17.49 1.28
N VAL A 311 4.21 17.84 0.10
CA VAL A 311 3.62 17.47 -1.20
C VAL A 311 3.63 15.95 -1.39
N ASN A 312 4.75 15.28 -1.09
CA ASN A 312 4.85 13.81 -1.17
C ASN A 312 3.86 13.11 -0.23
N LEU A 313 3.66 13.64 0.98
CA LEU A 313 2.67 13.12 1.91
C LEU A 313 1.25 13.28 1.36
N GLY A 314 0.93 14.44 0.77
CA GLY A 314 -0.35 14.68 0.12
C GLY A 314 -0.62 13.72 -1.04
N ILE A 315 0.37 13.50 -1.92
CA ILE A 315 0.29 12.54 -3.03
C ILE A 315 0.10 11.11 -2.50
N THR A 316 0.82 10.74 -1.45
CA THR A 316 0.70 9.42 -0.81
C THR A 316 -0.70 9.19 -0.26
N LEU A 317 -1.25 10.18 0.45
CA LEU A 317 -2.60 10.10 1.00
C LEU A 317 -3.65 9.98 -0.11
N LEU A 318 -3.49 10.76 -1.18
CA LEU A 318 -4.36 10.69 -2.36
C LEU A 318 -4.28 9.32 -3.03
N ALA A 319 -3.09 8.76 -3.20
CA ALA A 319 -2.89 7.42 -3.78
C ALA A 319 -3.58 6.34 -2.94
N VAL A 320 -3.52 6.43 -1.62
CA VAL A 320 -4.24 5.50 -0.71
C VAL A 320 -5.76 5.63 -0.87
N ILE A 321 -6.29 6.85 -0.94
CA ILE A 321 -7.72 7.08 -1.15
C ILE A 321 -8.16 6.47 -2.49
N VAL A 322 -7.40 6.68 -3.56
CA VAL A 322 -7.67 6.11 -4.88
C VAL A 322 -7.59 4.59 -4.84
N ALA A 323 -6.59 4.00 -4.17
CA ALA A 323 -6.45 2.55 -4.03
C ALA A 323 -7.65 1.92 -3.30
N VAL A 324 -8.12 2.56 -2.23
CA VAL A 324 -9.32 2.11 -1.51
C VAL A 324 -10.56 2.22 -2.40
N ALA A 325 -10.73 3.33 -3.11
CA ALA A 325 -11.86 3.53 -4.03
C ALA A 325 -11.87 2.47 -5.13
N VAL A 326 -10.74 2.22 -5.79
CA VAL A 326 -10.58 1.17 -6.81
C VAL A 326 -10.80 -0.22 -6.22
N GLY A 327 -10.24 -0.51 -5.04
CA GLY A 327 -10.45 -1.79 -4.36
C GLY A 327 -11.92 -2.05 -4.01
N LEU A 328 -12.67 -1.02 -3.61
CA LEU A 328 -14.12 -1.11 -3.39
C LEU A 328 -14.91 -1.29 -4.69
N LEU A 329 -14.52 -0.63 -5.77
CA LEU A 329 -15.12 -0.81 -7.10
C LEU A 329 -14.92 -2.24 -7.61
N VAL A 330 -13.70 -2.78 -7.51
CA VAL A 330 -13.39 -4.16 -7.89
C VAL A 330 -14.17 -5.16 -7.02
N ALA A 331 -14.23 -4.93 -5.70
CA ALA A 331 -15.02 -5.77 -4.80
C ALA A 331 -16.50 -5.82 -5.21
N ARG A 332 -17.11 -4.66 -5.48
CA ARG A 332 -18.51 -4.56 -5.91
C ARG A 332 -18.76 -5.16 -7.29
N ASN A 333 -17.83 -4.97 -8.23
CA ASN A 333 -18.04 -5.38 -9.61
C ASN A 333 -17.66 -6.83 -9.90
N ILE A 334 -16.82 -7.46 -9.07
CA ILE A 334 -16.33 -8.83 -9.29
C ILE A 334 -16.67 -9.74 -8.10
N SER A 335 -16.27 -9.36 -6.88
CA SER A 335 -16.42 -10.25 -5.72
C SER A 335 -17.87 -10.48 -5.33
N ASP A 336 -18.71 -9.44 -5.35
CA ASP A 336 -20.12 -9.55 -4.96
C ASP A 336 -20.92 -10.45 -5.95
N PRO A 337 -20.84 -10.27 -7.30
CA PRO A 337 -21.50 -11.19 -8.25
C PRO A 337 -21.04 -12.64 -8.17
N LEU A 338 -19.74 -12.90 -7.92
CA LEU A 338 -19.24 -14.26 -7.73
C LEU A 338 -19.73 -14.88 -6.43
N ALA A 339 -19.83 -14.10 -5.36
CA ALA A 339 -20.39 -14.55 -4.10
C ALA A 339 -21.87 -14.90 -4.24
N ASP A 340 -22.64 -14.08 -4.97
CA ASP A 340 -24.05 -14.35 -5.27
C ASP A 340 -24.22 -15.63 -6.09
N LEU A 341 -23.41 -15.81 -7.13
CA LEU A 341 -23.45 -17.03 -7.95
C LEU A 341 -23.12 -18.28 -7.13
N THR A 342 -22.10 -18.19 -6.27
CA THR A 342 -21.71 -19.28 -5.37
C THR A 342 -22.85 -19.60 -4.38
N ALA A 343 -23.51 -18.58 -3.84
CA ALA A 343 -24.63 -18.74 -2.93
C ALA A 343 -25.83 -19.43 -3.62
N MET A 344 -26.18 -19.01 -4.85
CA MET A 344 -27.26 -19.64 -5.63
C MET A 344 -26.94 -21.09 -5.99
N ALA A 345 -25.71 -21.38 -6.41
CA ALA A 345 -25.27 -22.75 -6.68
C ALA A 345 -25.35 -23.64 -5.43
N THR A 346 -24.97 -23.11 -4.26
CA THR A 346 -25.06 -23.84 -2.98
C THR A 346 -26.51 -24.09 -2.57
N GLN A 347 -27.42 -23.13 -2.79
CA GLN A 347 -28.85 -23.32 -2.54
C GLN A 347 -29.47 -24.35 -3.49
N PHE A 348 -29.09 -24.31 -4.77
CA PHE A 348 -29.56 -25.27 -5.76
C PHE A 348 -29.16 -26.71 -5.40
N THR A 349 -27.90 -26.93 -5.01
CA THR A 349 -27.43 -28.26 -4.57
C THR A 349 -28.00 -28.70 -3.22
N ALA A 350 -28.42 -27.75 -2.37
CA ALA A 350 -29.12 -28.04 -1.11
C ALA A 350 -30.59 -28.44 -1.29
N GLY A 351 -31.11 -28.47 -2.52
CA GLY A 351 -32.46 -28.94 -2.85
C GLY A 351 -33.45 -27.84 -3.26
N ASP A 352 -33.06 -26.57 -3.22
CA ASP A 352 -33.88 -25.49 -3.80
C ASP A 352 -33.65 -25.40 -5.31
N LEU A 353 -34.37 -26.22 -6.08
CA LEU A 353 -34.29 -26.27 -7.53
C LEU A 353 -34.79 -24.99 -8.23
N THR A 354 -35.34 -24.01 -7.47
CA THR A 354 -35.78 -22.73 -8.01
C THR A 354 -34.69 -21.64 -7.97
N ALA A 355 -33.58 -21.89 -7.27
CA ALA A 355 -32.47 -20.94 -7.17
C ALA A 355 -31.88 -20.64 -8.56
N ARG A 356 -31.76 -19.35 -8.90
CA ARG A 356 -31.22 -18.86 -10.18
C ARG A 356 -30.28 -17.68 -9.95
N ALA A 357 -29.22 -17.62 -10.75
CA ALA A 357 -28.28 -16.52 -10.75
C ALA A 357 -28.93 -15.24 -11.31
N ARG A 358 -28.73 -14.11 -10.63
CA ARG A 358 -29.33 -12.80 -10.99
C ARG A 358 -28.50 -12.00 -11.99
N ALA A 359 -27.20 -12.25 -12.08
CA ALA A 359 -26.24 -11.43 -12.82
C ALA A 359 -26.20 -11.67 -14.35
N ILE A 360 -27.31 -12.12 -14.94
CA ILE A 360 -27.43 -12.49 -16.37
C ILE A 360 -27.39 -11.29 -17.33
N SER A 361 -27.67 -10.07 -16.86
CA SER A 361 -27.64 -8.86 -17.70
C SER A 361 -26.23 -8.31 -17.96
N ARG A 362 -25.19 -8.95 -17.41
CA ARG A 362 -23.79 -8.54 -17.62
C ARG A 362 -23.24 -9.08 -18.94
N ASN A 363 -22.46 -8.27 -19.64
CA ASN A 363 -21.77 -8.63 -20.88
C ASN A 363 -20.29 -9.00 -20.64
N ASP A 364 -20.01 -9.74 -19.57
CA ASP A 364 -18.67 -10.22 -19.21
C ASP A 364 -18.69 -11.72 -18.90
N GLU A 365 -17.52 -12.28 -18.56
CA GLU A 365 -17.35 -13.69 -18.22
C GLU A 365 -18.22 -14.12 -17.04
N ILE A 366 -18.51 -13.20 -16.10
CA ILE A 366 -19.39 -13.47 -14.97
C ILE A 366 -20.85 -13.60 -15.44
N GLY A 367 -21.30 -12.73 -16.34
CA GLY A 367 -22.63 -12.84 -16.96
C GLY A 367 -22.80 -14.12 -17.79
N PHE A 368 -21.76 -14.49 -18.54
CA PHE A 368 -21.74 -15.76 -19.27
C PHE A 368 -21.84 -16.96 -18.33
N LEU A 369 -21.08 -16.95 -17.22
CA LEU A 369 -21.12 -18.01 -16.22
C LEU A 369 -22.49 -18.10 -15.52
N ALA A 370 -23.12 -16.96 -15.21
CA ALA A 370 -24.48 -16.92 -14.65
C ALA A 370 -25.51 -17.52 -15.62
N THR A 371 -25.37 -17.21 -16.92
CA THR A 371 -26.23 -17.77 -17.98
C THR A 371 -26.05 -19.29 -18.10
N ALA A 372 -24.79 -19.76 -18.11
CA ALA A 372 -24.48 -21.18 -18.17
C ALA A 372 -24.99 -21.94 -16.93
N PHE A 373 -24.87 -21.36 -15.74
CA PHE A 373 -25.41 -21.92 -14.50
C PHE A 373 -26.94 -22.06 -14.57
N ASN A 374 -27.65 -21.02 -15.02
CA ASN A 374 -29.12 -21.08 -15.14
C ASN A 374 -29.56 -22.15 -16.16
N ALA A 375 -28.89 -22.25 -17.31
CA ALA A 375 -29.19 -23.28 -18.31
C ALA A 375 -28.99 -24.71 -17.77
N MET A 376 -27.94 -24.91 -16.96
CA MET A 376 -27.73 -26.17 -16.25
C MET A 376 -28.85 -26.45 -15.24
N ALA A 377 -29.20 -25.45 -14.42
CA ALA A 377 -30.24 -25.56 -13.40
C ALA A 377 -31.60 -25.92 -14.02
N ASP A 378 -31.95 -25.33 -15.16
CA ASP A 378 -33.16 -25.65 -15.91
C ASP A 378 -33.14 -27.10 -16.42
N ARG A 379 -32.04 -27.53 -17.04
CA ARG A 379 -31.91 -28.91 -17.56
C ARG A 379 -31.95 -29.97 -16.44
N VAL A 380 -31.38 -29.69 -15.28
CA VAL A 380 -31.48 -30.57 -14.11
C VAL A 380 -32.91 -30.61 -13.58
N SER A 381 -33.59 -29.47 -13.51
CA SER A 381 -34.99 -29.38 -13.07
C SER A 381 -35.92 -30.17 -14.00
N GLU A 382 -35.72 -30.05 -15.32
CA GLU A 382 -36.45 -30.84 -16.33
C GLU A 382 -36.20 -32.34 -16.19
N LEU A 383 -34.94 -32.76 -16.01
CA LEU A 383 -34.60 -34.18 -15.82
C LEU A 383 -35.23 -34.76 -14.56
N LEU A 384 -35.21 -34.04 -13.44
CA LEU A 384 -35.83 -34.48 -12.19
C LEU A 384 -37.36 -34.56 -12.33
N THR A 385 -37.97 -33.56 -12.98
CA THR A 385 -39.42 -33.57 -13.23
C THR A 385 -39.81 -34.75 -14.13
N GLY A 386 -39.08 -34.99 -15.21
CA GLY A 386 -39.32 -36.13 -16.10
C GLY A 386 -39.05 -37.49 -15.44
N LEU A 387 -38.08 -37.59 -14.52
CA LEU A 387 -37.89 -38.79 -13.70
C LEU A 387 -39.07 -39.03 -12.76
N GLN A 388 -39.61 -37.97 -12.16
CA GLN A 388 -40.76 -38.07 -11.27
C GLN A 388 -42.04 -38.46 -12.02
N GLU A 389 -42.26 -37.92 -13.22
CA GLU A 389 -43.34 -38.34 -14.11
C GLU A 389 -43.22 -39.82 -14.52
N ARG A 390 -42.03 -40.25 -14.95
CA ARG A 390 -41.77 -41.67 -15.27
C ARG A 390 -41.95 -42.58 -14.05
N GLY A 391 -41.52 -42.15 -12.87
CA GLY A 391 -41.74 -42.88 -11.63
C GLY A 391 -43.23 -43.05 -11.31
N ASN A 392 -44.02 -42.00 -11.50
CA ASN A 392 -45.48 -42.05 -11.33
C ASN A 392 -46.15 -42.97 -12.35
N GLU A 393 -45.72 -42.93 -13.62
CA GLU A 393 -46.20 -43.85 -14.66
C GLU A 393 -45.87 -45.31 -14.30
N LEU A 394 -44.63 -45.57 -13.88
CA LEU A 394 -44.20 -46.92 -13.47
C LEU A 394 -45.05 -47.43 -12.29
N ALA A 395 -45.27 -46.59 -11.28
CA ALA A 395 -46.11 -46.92 -10.12
C ALA A 395 -47.59 -47.14 -10.49
N ALA A 396 -48.08 -46.50 -11.55
CA ALA A 396 -49.42 -46.78 -12.09
C ALA A 396 -49.46 -48.15 -12.78
N ARG A 397 -48.47 -48.49 -13.62
CA ARG A 397 -48.37 -49.81 -14.27
C ARG A 397 -48.21 -50.96 -13.28
N THR A 398 -47.41 -50.78 -12.22
CA THR A 398 -47.26 -51.81 -11.18
C THR A 398 -48.59 -52.11 -10.49
N ARG A 399 -49.40 -51.08 -10.19
CA ARG A 399 -50.75 -51.26 -9.60
C ARG A 399 -51.70 -52.03 -10.51
N GLU A 400 -51.62 -51.81 -11.82
CA GLU A 400 -52.40 -52.54 -12.82
C GLU A 400 -52.03 -54.03 -12.86
N ILE A 401 -50.72 -54.35 -12.83
CA ILE A 401 -50.22 -55.72 -12.80
C ILE A 401 -50.66 -56.45 -11.52
N GLU A 402 -50.53 -55.83 -10.34
CA GLU A 402 -50.97 -56.42 -9.07
C GLU A 402 -52.48 -56.70 -9.02
N ALA A 403 -53.30 -55.89 -9.69
CA ALA A 403 -54.73 -56.12 -9.80
C ALA A 403 -55.02 -57.33 -10.71
N SER A 404 -54.32 -57.44 -11.84
CA SER A 404 -54.43 -58.58 -12.75
C SER A 404 -54.04 -59.90 -12.09
N GLN A 405 -52.93 -59.92 -11.34
CA GLN A 405 -52.47 -61.12 -10.60
C GLN A 405 -53.48 -61.59 -9.54
N ARG A 406 -54.17 -60.66 -8.86
CA ARG A 406 -55.23 -61.00 -7.89
C ARG A 406 -56.43 -61.69 -8.55
N VAL A 407 -56.80 -61.28 -9.77
CA VAL A 407 -57.89 -61.91 -10.53
C VAL A 407 -57.50 -63.32 -10.99
N THR A 408 -56.25 -63.53 -11.41
CA THR A 408 -55.77 -64.85 -11.86
C THR A 408 -55.65 -65.84 -10.69
N PHE A 409 -55.16 -65.42 -9.52
CA PHE A 409 -55.03 -66.32 -8.36
C PHE A 409 -56.38 -66.75 -7.77
N ALA A 410 -57.40 -65.88 -7.80
CA ALA A 410 -58.74 -66.21 -7.32
C ALA A 410 -59.46 -67.28 -8.17
N ALA A 411 -59.06 -67.49 -9.43
CA ALA A 411 -59.71 -68.41 -10.35
C ALA A 411 -59.24 -69.87 -10.23
N SER A 412 -58.09 -70.15 -9.60
CA SER A 412 -57.46 -71.48 -9.65
C SER A 412 -57.56 -72.33 -8.38
N GLU A 413 -58.18 -71.87 -7.30
CA GLU A 413 -57.96 -72.51 -5.99
C GLU A 413 -58.97 -73.59 -5.53
N ARG A 414 -60.15 -73.81 -6.16
CA ARG A 414 -61.06 -74.89 -5.67
C ARG A 414 -62.01 -75.45 -6.73
N THR A 415 -61.78 -76.68 -7.20
CA THR A 415 -62.91 -77.56 -7.58
C THR A 415 -62.54 -79.05 -7.49
N SER A 416 -63.16 -79.77 -6.55
CA SER A 416 -63.22 -81.23 -6.55
C SER A 416 -63.97 -81.73 -7.79
N PRO A 417 -63.64 -82.89 -8.37
CA PRO A 417 -64.27 -83.41 -9.59
C PRO A 417 -65.81 -83.34 -9.61
N ASP A 418 -66.46 -83.60 -8.47
CA ASP A 418 -67.93 -83.58 -8.35
C ASP A 418 -68.55 -82.16 -8.44
N GLN A 419 -67.83 -81.13 -7.98
CA GLN A 419 -68.26 -79.74 -8.10
C GLN A 419 -68.11 -79.23 -9.54
N LEU A 420 -67.11 -79.72 -10.28
CA LEU A 420 -66.92 -79.39 -11.68
C LEU A 420 -68.01 -80.03 -12.54
N LEU A 421 -68.32 -81.32 -12.31
CA LEU A 421 -69.43 -81.98 -13.00
C LEU A 421 -70.78 -81.33 -12.67
N ASN A 422 -70.99 -80.85 -11.43
CA ASN A 422 -72.19 -80.09 -11.05
C ASN A 422 -72.32 -78.79 -11.85
N LEU A 423 -71.23 -78.05 -11.97
CA LEU A 423 -71.19 -76.82 -12.76
C LEU A 423 -71.49 -77.12 -14.23
N VAL A 424 -70.86 -78.16 -14.81
CA VAL A 424 -71.04 -78.55 -16.21
C VAL A 424 -72.49 -78.92 -16.52
N VAL A 425 -73.15 -79.77 -15.73
CA VAL A 425 -74.54 -80.17 -16.06
C VAL A 425 -75.53 -79.00 -16.00
N ASN A 426 -75.35 -78.07 -15.06
CA ASN A 426 -76.25 -76.91 -14.92
C ASN A 426 -75.96 -75.88 -16.02
N LEU A 427 -74.69 -75.66 -16.39
CA LEU A 427 -74.34 -74.83 -17.54
C LEU A 427 -74.94 -75.38 -18.84
N ILE A 428 -74.87 -76.69 -19.09
CA ILE A 428 -75.46 -77.29 -20.30
C ILE A 428 -76.99 -77.14 -20.30
N ARG A 429 -77.66 -77.42 -19.17
CA ARG A 429 -79.12 -77.23 -19.08
C ARG A 429 -79.52 -75.78 -19.37
N ASP A 430 -78.82 -74.82 -18.75
CA ASP A 430 -79.21 -73.41 -18.81
C ASP A 430 -78.82 -72.75 -20.15
N GLN A 431 -77.66 -73.08 -20.71
CA GLN A 431 -77.18 -72.54 -22.00
C GLN A 431 -78.00 -73.07 -23.19
N PHE A 432 -78.45 -74.33 -23.15
CA PHE A 432 -79.21 -74.96 -24.23
C PHE A 432 -80.71 -75.07 -23.94
N HIS A 433 -81.18 -74.48 -22.83
CA HIS A 433 -82.58 -74.48 -22.39
C HIS A 433 -83.24 -75.86 -22.37
N LEU A 434 -82.48 -76.88 -21.95
CA LEU A 434 -82.94 -78.26 -21.94
C LEU A 434 -83.82 -78.55 -20.72
N TYR A 435 -84.82 -79.42 -20.90
CA TYR A 435 -85.71 -79.86 -19.81
C TYR A 435 -84.94 -80.49 -18.64
N HIS A 436 -83.93 -81.32 -18.94
CA HIS A 436 -83.14 -82.00 -17.94
C HIS A 436 -81.81 -82.53 -18.52
N VAL A 437 -80.76 -82.62 -17.70
CA VAL A 437 -79.43 -83.11 -18.09
C VAL A 437 -78.89 -84.06 -17.02
N GLN A 438 -78.34 -85.19 -17.47
CA GLN A 438 -77.77 -86.23 -16.63
C GLN A 438 -76.41 -86.66 -17.16
N ILE A 439 -75.46 -86.91 -16.27
CA ILE A 439 -74.18 -87.54 -16.59
C ILE A 439 -74.13 -88.88 -15.87
N TYR A 440 -74.04 -89.94 -16.67
CA TYR A 440 -73.76 -91.28 -16.19
C TYR A 440 -72.28 -91.59 -16.38
N VAL A 441 -71.70 -92.31 -15.44
CA VAL A 441 -70.38 -92.92 -15.58
C VAL A 441 -70.56 -94.42 -15.48
N VAL A 442 -69.98 -95.14 -16.43
CA VAL A 442 -70.05 -96.59 -16.49
C VAL A 442 -69.16 -97.18 -15.39
N ASP A 443 -69.74 -98.09 -14.60
CA ASP A 443 -69.03 -98.94 -13.64
C ASP A 443 -68.91 -100.33 -14.28
N GLU A 444 -67.76 -100.60 -14.91
CA GLU A 444 -67.51 -101.83 -15.68
C GLU A 444 -67.51 -103.08 -14.80
N GLU A 445 -67.13 -102.97 -13.51
CA GLU A 445 -67.13 -104.12 -12.59
C GLU A 445 -68.53 -104.59 -12.23
N LYS A 446 -69.48 -103.64 -12.14
CA LYS A 446 -70.88 -103.94 -11.80
C LYS A 446 -71.79 -104.06 -13.03
N GLN A 447 -71.25 -103.79 -14.23
CA GLN A 447 -72.01 -103.74 -15.49
C GLN A 447 -73.23 -102.81 -15.39
N THR A 448 -73.05 -101.63 -14.77
CA THR A 448 -74.13 -100.64 -14.61
C THR A 448 -73.67 -99.23 -15.00
N ALA A 449 -74.58 -98.45 -15.57
CA ALA A 449 -74.40 -97.01 -15.74
C ALA A 449 -74.87 -96.29 -14.47
N VAL A 450 -73.94 -95.67 -13.74
CA VAL A 450 -74.24 -94.99 -12.47
C VAL A 450 -74.42 -93.50 -12.69
N LEU A 451 -75.54 -92.95 -12.23
CA LEU A 451 -75.79 -91.51 -12.32
C LEU A 451 -74.81 -90.75 -11.41
N ARG A 452 -73.88 -90.01 -11.99
CA ARG A 452 -72.88 -89.21 -11.25
C ARG A 452 -73.36 -87.80 -10.99
N GLN A 453 -74.07 -87.19 -11.94
CA GLN A 453 -74.60 -85.85 -11.76
C GLN A 453 -75.88 -85.62 -12.56
N SER A 454 -76.78 -84.78 -12.05
CA SER A 454 -78.09 -84.53 -12.66
C SER A 454 -78.70 -83.20 -12.24
N THR A 455 -79.45 -82.56 -13.14
CA THR A 455 -79.97 -81.20 -12.92
C THR A 455 -81.38 -81.15 -12.30
N GLY A 456 -81.71 -80.07 -11.58
CA GLY A 456 -83.09 -79.84 -11.11
C GLY A 456 -83.57 -80.77 -9.98
N TYR A 457 -84.87 -80.72 -9.67
CA TYR A 457 -85.47 -81.46 -8.54
C TYR A 457 -85.46 -82.98 -8.75
N ALA A 458 -85.85 -83.44 -9.94
CA ALA A 458 -85.83 -84.85 -10.30
C ALA A 458 -84.42 -85.45 -10.18
N GLY A 459 -83.40 -84.72 -10.63
CA GLY A 459 -82.01 -85.13 -10.56
C GLY A 459 -81.48 -85.32 -9.15
N ARG A 460 -81.77 -84.37 -8.24
CA ARG A 460 -81.40 -84.50 -6.82
C ARG A 460 -82.02 -85.73 -6.15
N ARG A 461 -83.27 -86.06 -6.50
CA ARG A 461 -83.96 -87.24 -5.96
C ARG A 461 -83.38 -88.55 -6.52
N LEU A 462 -82.98 -88.58 -7.79
CA LEU A 462 -82.33 -89.74 -8.41
C LEU A 462 -80.91 -89.98 -7.87
N LEU A 463 -80.12 -88.92 -7.66
CA LEU A 463 -78.80 -89.01 -7.03
C LEU A 463 -78.87 -89.52 -5.58
N GLN A 464 -79.82 -89.02 -4.78
CA GLN A 464 -80.04 -89.51 -3.41
C GLN A 464 -80.40 -90.99 -3.35
N ARG A 465 -81.09 -91.50 -4.37
CA ARG A 465 -81.47 -92.91 -4.49
C ARG A 465 -80.35 -93.78 -5.09
N LYS A 466 -79.17 -93.22 -5.38
CA LYS A 466 -78.07 -93.89 -6.07
C LYS A 466 -78.53 -94.60 -7.34
N HIS A 467 -79.33 -93.88 -8.13
CA HIS A 467 -79.92 -94.41 -9.35
C HIS A 467 -78.85 -94.92 -10.31
N HIS A 468 -79.05 -96.13 -10.79
CA HIS A 468 -78.19 -96.80 -11.74
C HIS A 468 -79.07 -97.62 -12.69
N ILE A 469 -78.60 -97.80 -13.92
CA ILE A 469 -79.28 -98.56 -14.95
C ILE A 469 -78.36 -99.74 -15.33
N PRO A 470 -78.78 -101.00 -15.15
CA PRO A 470 -78.04 -102.17 -15.63
C PRO A 470 -77.80 -102.08 -17.14
N LEU A 471 -76.59 -102.38 -17.61
CA LEU A 471 -76.22 -102.23 -19.02
C LEU A 471 -76.99 -103.19 -19.94
N ASP A 472 -77.41 -104.34 -19.42
CA ASP A 472 -78.21 -105.35 -20.13
C ASP A 472 -79.70 -105.00 -20.25
N GLN A 473 -80.18 -103.99 -19.51
CA GLN A 473 -81.55 -103.53 -19.59
C GLN A 473 -81.73 -102.61 -20.83
N PRO A 474 -82.72 -102.88 -21.70
CA PRO A 474 -83.00 -102.01 -22.84
C PRO A 474 -83.51 -100.64 -22.35
N ALA A 475 -82.67 -99.62 -22.52
CA ALA A 475 -82.96 -98.22 -22.24
C ALA A 475 -82.25 -97.32 -23.25
N LEU A 476 -82.78 -96.12 -23.48
CA LEU A 476 -82.12 -95.12 -24.34
C LEU A 476 -80.67 -94.83 -23.93
N VAL A 477 -80.40 -94.78 -22.62
CA VAL A 477 -79.06 -94.53 -22.06
C VAL A 477 -78.11 -95.69 -22.35
N THR A 478 -78.54 -96.94 -22.14
CA THR A 478 -77.68 -98.12 -22.37
C THR A 478 -77.43 -98.36 -23.85
N ARG A 479 -78.41 -98.05 -24.71
CA ARG A 479 -78.22 -98.04 -26.16
C ARG A 479 -77.15 -97.05 -26.61
N ALA A 480 -77.18 -95.81 -26.10
CA ALA A 480 -76.14 -94.82 -26.42
C ALA A 480 -74.75 -95.25 -25.92
N ILE A 481 -74.69 -95.94 -24.76
CA ILE A 481 -73.43 -96.48 -24.23
C ILE A 481 -72.89 -97.60 -25.13
N HIS A 482 -73.74 -98.53 -25.59
CA HIS A 482 -73.33 -99.66 -26.42
C HIS A 482 -72.98 -99.26 -27.86
N SER A 483 -73.72 -98.30 -28.45
CA SER A 483 -73.43 -97.85 -29.81
C SER A 483 -72.24 -96.90 -29.88
N GLY A 484 -71.95 -96.16 -28.79
CA GLY A 484 -70.96 -95.08 -28.78
C GLY A 484 -71.35 -93.86 -29.63
N GLU A 485 -72.58 -93.84 -30.17
CA GLU A 485 -73.10 -92.79 -31.03
C GLU A 485 -74.27 -92.05 -30.35
N PRO A 486 -74.50 -90.75 -30.66
CA PRO A 486 -75.62 -89.99 -30.10
C PRO A 486 -76.98 -90.61 -30.47
N VAL A 487 -77.83 -90.84 -29.48
CA VAL A 487 -79.21 -91.32 -29.66
C VAL A 487 -80.18 -90.14 -29.45
N LEU A 488 -80.93 -89.78 -30.48
CA LEU A 488 -81.92 -88.71 -30.44
C LEU A 488 -83.33 -89.28 -30.64
N VAL A 489 -84.23 -89.03 -29.70
CA VAL A 489 -85.64 -89.42 -29.77
C VAL A 489 -86.49 -88.21 -29.43
N ALA A 490 -87.42 -87.85 -30.32
CA ALA A 490 -88.26 -86.67 -30.15
C ALA A 490 -89.31 -86.83 -29.03
N ASP A 491 -89.97 -87.98 -28.93
CA ASP A 491 -90.87 -88.31 -27.81
C ASP A 491 -90.53 -89.70 -27.30
N VAL A 492 -90.06 -89.77 -26.05
CA VAL A 492 -89.59 -91.04 -25.48
C VAL A 492 -90.72 -92.04 -25.30
N ASN A 493 -91.98 -91.61 -25.16
CA ASN A 493 -93.11 -92.52 -24.96
C ASN A 493 -93.38 -93.42 -26.17
N GLN A 494 -92.79 -93.09 -27.33
CA GLN A 494 -92.95 -93.84 -28.59
C GLN A 494 -91.73 -94.72 -28.92
N ALA A 495 -90.68 -94.71 -28.08
CA ALA A 495 -89.49 -95.53 -28.29
C ALA A 495 -89.66 -96.93 -27.70
N GLU A 496 -89.28 -97.97 -28.44
CA GLU A 496 -89.38 -99.38 -28.00
C GLU A 496 -88.57 -99.65 -26.72
N ASP A 497 -87.43 -98.98 -26.52
CA ASP A 497 -86.57 -99.13 -25.33
C ASP A 497 -86.79 -98.00 -24.30
N TRP A 498 -88.01 -97.51 -24.18
CA TRP A 498 -88.33 -96.47 -23.20
C TRP A 498 -88.46 -97.04 -21.79
N LEU A 499 -87.62 -96.54 -20.88
CA LEU A 499 -87.74 -96.81 -19.46
C LEU A 499 -88.42 -95.63 -18.76
N PRO A 500 -89.70 -95.76 -18.33
CA PRO A 500 -90.44 -94.66 -17.72
C PRO A 500 -89.80 -94.26 -16.38
N ASN A 501 -89.52 -92.97 -16.21
CA ASN A 501 -89.06 -92.41 -14.95
C ASN A 501 -90.18 -91.55 -14.32
N PRO A 502 -90.77 -91.96 -13.18
CA PRO A 502 -91.87 -91.24 -12.53
C PRO A 502 -91.54 -89.79 -12.14
N LEU A 503 -90.25 -89.44 -12.08
CA LEU A 503 -89.78 -88.09 -11.75
C LEU A 503 -89.53 -87.21 -12.98
N LEU A 504 -89.58 -87.78 -14.19
CA LEU A 504 -89.39 -87.08 -15.47
C LEU A 504 -90.49 -87.50 -16.48
N PRO A 505 -91.78 -87.28 -16.16
CA PRO A 505 -92.89 -87.79 -16.95
C PRO A 505 -93.04 -87.13 -18.33
N ASP A 506 -92.51 -85.91 -18.51
CA ASP A 506 -92.68 -85.11 -19.73
C ASP A 506 -91.44 -85.09 -20.62
N THR A 507 -90.65 -86.17 -20.63
CA THR A 507 -89.37 -86.21 -21.39
C THR A 507 -89.62 -86.30 -22.89
N ARG A 508 -89.73 -85.15 -23.57
CA ARG A 508 -89.90 -85.02 -25.03
C ARG A 508 -89.25 -83.71 -25.48
N SER A 509 -88.81 -83.66 -26.74
CA SER A 509 -88.19 -82.49 -27.37
C SER A 509 -89.20 -81.53 -27.97
#